data_AF-A0A392MEJ9-F1
#
_entry.id   AF-A0A392MEJ9-F1
#
_cell.length_a   1.000
_cell.length_b   1.000
_cell.length_c   1.000
_cell.angle_alpha   90.00
_cell.angle_beta   90.00
_cell.angle_gamma   90.00
#
_symmetry.space_group_name_H-M   'P 1'
#
loop_
_entity.id
_entity.type
_entity.pdbx_description
1 polymer ?
#
loop_
_entity_poly.entity_id
_entity_poly.type
_entity_poly.pdbx_seq_one_letter_code
_entity_poly.pdbx_strand_id
1 'polypeptide(L)'
;TDDQKNPEERTNEMITYRNIQDLRAVGIKFKSSTTRSPTDIYFSEGWFAAELILPEIVVDDSTAASFFNLIAYEMCPDFNNGYEISSFVTFMDSLIDHPEDVRKLRSKGILLNCLGSDKEVAKLFNIISKDLVELPTYLKLRVKIDKHYKHKCKTWIALGIHTYFNNPWTFIAFLGAFIALVLTFVQTWFTVNPPEKKKLFF
;
A
#
# COMPACT_ATOMS: atom_id res chain seq x y z
N THR A 1 -32.04 15.18 8.12
CA THR A 1 -32.01 13.79 7.63
C THR A 1 -30.57 13.41 7.60
N ASP A 2 -30.10 12.87 8.72
CA ASP A 2 -28.68 12.66 8.99
C ASP A 2 -28.46 11.15 9.00
N ASP A 3 -27.69 10.66 8.03
CA ASP A 3 -27.47 9.26 7.74
C ASP A 3 -26.73 8.58 8.90
N GLN A 4 -27.50 8.00 9.82
CA GLN A 4 -26.98 6.99 10.76
C GLN A 4 -26.69 5.70 9.99
N LYS A 5 -25.54 5.67 9.30
CA LYS A 5 -25.01 4.43 8.72
C LYS A 5 -24.52 3.50 9.85
N ASN A 6 -25.04 2.29 9.84
CA ASN A 6 -24.82 1.20 10.80
C ASN A 6 -23.31 0.99 11.09
N PRO A 7 -22.86 0.88 12.36
CA PRO A 7 -21.46 0.63 12.71
C PRO A 7 -20.83 -0.58 12.01
N GLU A 8 -21.62 -1.63 11.74
CA GLU A 8 -21.18 -2.87 11.08
C GLU A 8 -20.98 -2.73 9.57
N GLU A 9 -21.47 -1.65 8.94
CA GLU A 9 -21.17 -1.39 7.52
C GLU A 9 -19.84 -0.65 7.31
N ARG A 10 -19.22 -0.10 8.37
CA ARG A 10 -17.92 0.58 8.29
C ARG A 10 -16.73 -0.37 8.32
N THR A 11 -16.94 -1.64 8.68
CA THR A 11 -15.90 -2.65 8.89
C THR A 11 -15.48 -3.38 7.61
N ASN A 12 -16.11 -3.09 6.46
CA ASN A 12 -15.77 -3.67 5.15
C ASN A 12 -15.19 -2.64 4.16
N GLU A 13 -14.61 -1.54 4.64
CA GLU A 13 -13.82 -0.68 3.77
C GLU A 13 -12.46 -1.33 3.51
N MET A 14 -12.40 -2.14 2.45
CA MET A 14 -11.14 -2.67 1.94
C MET A 14 -10.13 -1.52 1.77
N ILE A 15 -9.01 -1.67 2.45
CA ILE A 15 -7.86 -0.79 2.33
C ILE A 15 -7.30 -0.91 0.91
N THR A 16 -7.05 0.23 0.28
CA THR A 16 -6.72 0.30 -1.15
C THR A 16 -5.25 0.59 -1.44
N TYR A 17 -4.51 1.16 -0.49
CA TYR A 17 -3.06 1.26 -0.60
C TYR A 17 -2.43 -0.12 -0.39
N ARG A 18 -1.28 -0.36 -1.03
CA ARG A 18 -0.58 -1.65 -0.98
C ARG A 18 0.60 -1.68 -0.03
N ASN A 19 1.30 -0.56 0.11
CA ASN A 19 2.50 -0.46 0.93
C ASN A 19 2.86 1.01 1.22
N ILE A 20 4.01 1.20 1.89
CA ILE A 20 4.55 2.52 2.18
C ILE A 20 4.79 3.39 0.94
N GLN A 21 5.11 2.84 -0.23
CA GLN A 21 5.37 3.65 -1.42
C GLN A 21 4.11 4.34 -1.92
N ASP A 22 2.97 3.63 -1.94
CA ASP A 22 1.68 4.21 -2.32
C ASP A 22 1.34 5.41 -1.46
N LEU A 23 1.51 5.25 -0.14
CA LEU A 23 1.26 6.33 0.83
C LEU A 23 2.22 7.52 0.60
N ARG A 24 3.50 7.25 0.31
CA ARG A 24 4.47 8.30 0.00
C ARG A 24 4.17 9.00 -1.33
N ALA A 25 3.67 8.28 -2.33
CA ALA A 25 3.34 8.83 -3.65
C ALA A 25 2.22 9.89 -3.57
N VAL A 26 1.29 9.75 -2.62
CA VAL A 26 0.25 10.75 -2.36
C VAL A 26 0.67 11.84 -1.37
N GLY A 27 1.93 11.85 -0.92
CA GLY A 27 2.50 12.90 -0.08
C GLY A 27 2.43 12.64 1.43
N ILE A 28 2.15 11.41 1.87
CA ILE A 28 2.23 11.06 3.30
C ILE A 28 3.71 10.90 3.70
N LYS A 29 4.13 11.67 4.70
CA LYS A 29 5.49 11.63 5.24
C LYS A 29 5.57 10.66 6.41
N PHE A 30 6.62 9.86 6.44
CA PHE A 30 6.89 8.90 7.52
C PHE A 30 7.93 9.48 8.48
N LYS A 31 7.66 9.36 9.78
CA LYS A 31 8.55 9.78 10.87
C LYS A 31 8.65 8.69 11.93
N SER A 32 9.82 8.60 12.56
CA SER A 32 10.01 7.77 13.74
C SER A 32 9.50 8.48 14.98
N SER A 33 8.86 7.74 15.87
CA SER A 33 8.52 8.17 17.21
C SER A 33 9.79 8.29 18.06
N THR A 34 9.69 9.02 19.17
CA THR A 34 10.77 9.09 20.18
C THR A 34 10.85 7.84 21.05
N THR A 35 9.89 6.94 20.90
CA THR A 35 9.65 5.75 21.72
C THR A 35 9.64 4.50 20.86
N ARG A 36 9.86 3.35 21.50
CA ARG A 36 9.77 2.01 20.88
C ARG A 36 8.45 1.30 21.20
N SER A 37 7.44 2.02 21.66
CA SER A 37 6.17 1.40 22.04
C SER A 37 5.36 1.06 20.78
N PRO A 38 4.88 -0.19 20.62
CA PRO A 38 4.01 -0.57 19.50
C PRO A 38 2.74 0.29 19.38
N THR A 39 2.33 0.96 20.46
CA THR A 39 1.16 1.85 20.53
C THR A 39 1.37 3.22 19.87
N ASP A 40 2.62 3.59 19.60
CA ASP A 40 2.98 4.98 19.26
C ASP A 40 2.88 5.23 17.76
N ILE A 41 1.67 4.97 17.25
CA ILE A 41 1.29 5.12 15.87
C ILE A 41 0.27 6.25 15.76
N TYR A 42 0.65 7.29 15.02
CA TYR A 42 -0.19 8.48 14.88
C TYR A 42 -0.28 8.93 13.43
N PHE A 43 -1.50 9.23 12.99
CA PHE A 43 -1.75 9.83 11.67
C PHE A 43 -2.38 11.21 11.82
N SER A 44 -1.61 12.22 11.41
CA SER A 44 -2.02 13.62 11.42
C SER A 44 -2.17 14.15 10.00
N GLU A 45 -3.33 14.72 9.69
CA GLU A 45 -3.57 15.43 8.45
C GLU A 45 -3.25 16.90 8.67
N GLY A 46 -2.14 17.37 8.14
CA GLY A 46 -1.77 18.78 8.16
C GLY A 46 -2.30 19.53 6.93
N TRP A 47 -2.29 20.85 7.00
CA TRP A 47 -2.70 21.73 5.90
C TRP A 47 -1.87 21.52 4.62
N PHE A 48 -0.57 21.26 4.79
CA PHE A 48 0.37 21.12 3.68
C PHE A 48 0.83 19.68 3.42
N ALA A 49 0.82 18.82 4.43
CA ALA A 49 1.22 17.42 4.30
C ALA A 49 0.56 16.57 5.39
N ALA A 50 0.27 15.32 5.08
CA ALA A 50 -0.08 14.32 6.06
C ALA A 50 1.18 13.62 6.58
N GLU A 51 1.18 13.25 7.85
CA GLU A 51 2.28 12.57 8.50
C GLU A 51 1.79 11.30 9.19
N LEU A 52 2.55 10.23 9.03
CA LEU A 52 2.40 8.97 9.73
C LEU A 52 3.64 8.75 10.60
N ILE A 53 3.43 8.80 11.91
CA ILE A 53 4.43 8.54 12.94
C ILE A 53 4.33 7.07 13.30
N LEU A 54 5.48 6.39 13.31
CA LEU A 54 5.62 4.98 13.64
C LEU A 54 6.65 4.81 14.75
N PRO A 55 6.53 3.83 15.64
CA PRO A 55 7.56 3.55 16.61
C PRO A 55 8.85 3.08 15.94
N GLU A 56 9.99 3.27 16.61
CA GLU A 56 11.23 2.64 16.20
C GLU A 56 11.19 1.14 16.51
N ILE A 57 11.46 0.31 15.51
CA ILE A 57 11.40 -1.15 15.57
C ILE A 57 12.79 -1.71 15.28
N VAL A 58 13.28 -2.59 16.15
CA VAL A 58 14.49 -3.38 15.91
C VAL A 58 14.05 -4.76 15.47
N VAL A 59 14.56 -5.21 14.32
CA VAL A 59 14.26 -6.53 13.76
C VAL A 59 15.54 -7.36 13.75
N ASP A 60 15.54 -8.44 14.51
CA ASP A 60 16.65 -9.39 14.71
C ASP A 60 16.15 -10.84 14.69
N ASP A 61 17.05 -11.80 14.90
CA ASP A 61 16.74 -13.25 14.88
C ASP A 61 15.68 -13.66 15.91
N SER A 62 15.54 -12.92 17.01
CA SER A 62 14.58 -13.21 18.07
C SER A 62 13.17 -12.67 17.77
N THR A 63 13.08 -11.68 16.88
CA THR A 63 11.85 -10.91 16.61
C THR A 63 10.69 -11.81 16.17
N ALA A 64 10.96 -12.83 15.34
CA ALA A 64 9.96 -13.80 14.91
C ALA A 64 9.32 -14.53 16.10
N ALA A 65 10.18 -15.12 16.94
CA ALA A 65 9.75 -15.89 18.11
C ALA A 65 9.02 -15.00 19.12
N SER A 66 9.51 -13.77 19.34
CA SER A 66 8.87 -12.80 20.22
C SER A 66 7.45 -12.46 19.75
N PHE A 67 7.26 -12.10 18.48
CA PHE A 67 5.91 -11.80 17.98
C PHE A 67 4.99 -13.02 18.01
N PHE A 68 5.45 -14.20 17.59
CA PHE A 68 4.61 -15.40 17.67
C PHE A 68 4.19 -15.75 19.09
N ASN A 69 5.09 -15.63 20.06
CA ASN A 69 4.78 -15.89 21.47
C ASN A 69 3.79 -14.85 22.03
N LEU A 70 3.97 -13.57 21.70
CA LEU A 70 3.07 -12.50 22.12
C LEU A 70 1.68 -12.63 21.48
N ILE A 71 1.61 -12.94 20.19
CA ILE A 71 0.35 -13.22 19.49
C ILE A 71 -0.35 -14.44 20.11
N ALA A 72 0.38 -15.54 20.35
CA ALA A 72 -0.18 -16.72 20.99
C ALA A 72 -0.74 -16.41 22.39
N TYR A 73 -0.07 -15.51 23.12
CA TYR A 73 -0.54 -15.03 24.42
C TYR A 73 -1.83 -14.19 24.29
N GLU A 74 -1.91 -13.28 23.30
CA GLU A 74 -3.13 -12.52 22.99
C GLU A 74 -4.31 -13.40 22.57
N MET A 75 -4.05 -14.53 21.90
CA MET A 75 -5.08 -15.45 21.43
C MET A 75 -5.58 -16.41 22.51
N CYS A 76 -5.06 -16.33 23.74
CA CYS A 76 -5.53 -17.14 24.86
C CYS A 76 -6.94 -16.72 25.29
N PRO A 77 -7.94 -17.63 25.37
CA PRO A 77 -9.32 -17.28 25.71
C PRO A 77 -9.49 -16.58 27.06
N ASP A 78 -8.61 -16.88 28.01
CA ASP A 78 -8.67 -16.37 29.39
C ASP A 78 -8.00 -14.99 29.54
N PHE A 79 -7.36 -14.49 28.48
CA PHE A 79 -6.65 -13.22 28.51
C PHE A 79 -7.48 -12.10 27.85
N ASN A 80 -8.12 -11.27 28.66
CA ASN A 80 -8.88 -10.13 28.17
C ASN A 80 -7.92 -9.01 27.68
N ASN A 81 -7.78 -8.86 26.36
CA ASN A 81 -6.87 -7.91 25.73
C ASN A 81 -7.49 -7.27 24.47
N GLY A 82 -6.84 -6.21 23.95
CA GLY A 82 -7.28 -5.48 22.76
C GLY A 82 -6.64 -5.96 21.45
N TYR A 83 -5.89 -7.07 21.48
CA TYR A 83 -5.08 -7.56 20.38
C TYR A 83 -4.10 -6.51 19.85
N GLU A 84 -3.47 -5.75 20.75
CA GLU A 84 -2.58 -4.64 20.41
C GLU A 84 -1.38 -5.07 19.57
N ILE A 85 -0.74 -6.18 19.92
CA ILE A 85 0.42 -6.75 19.21
C ILE A 85 0.01 -7.30 17.86
N SER A 86 -1.06 -8.10 17.82
CA SER A 86 -1.57 -8.66 16.56
C SER A 86 -2.01 -7.55 15.61
N SER A 87 -2.71 -6.52 16.11
CA SER A 87 -3.08 -5.34 15.32
C SER A 87 -1.85 -4.58 14.81
N PHE A 88 -0.81 -4.46 15.64
CA PHE A 88 0.44 -3.80 15.28
C PHE A 88 1.15 -4.55 14.14
N VAL A 89 1.29 -5.87 14.25
CA VAL A 89 1.90 -6.71 13.21
C VAL A 89 1.14 -6.59 11.90
N THR A 90 -0.19 -6.71 11.93
CA THR A 90 -1.04 -6.56 10.73
C THR A 90 -0.92 -5.16 10.11
N PHE A 91 -0.78 -4.12 10.94
CA PHE A 91 -0.57 -2.77 10.44
C PHE A 91 0.80 -2.61 9.77
N MET A 92 1.87 -3.11 10.39
CA MET A 92 3.23 -3.05 9.84
C MET A 92 3.35 -3.85 8.54
N ASP A 93 2.75 -5.03 8.47
CA ASP A 93 2.64 -5.84 7.25
C ASP A 93 1.99 -5.06 6.10
N SER A 94 0.91 -4.32 6.36
CA SER A 94 0.27 -3.48 5.34
C SER A 94 1.12 -2.31 4.82
N LEU A 95 2.25 -2.02 5.47
CA LEU A 95 3.22 -1.04 5.03
C LEU A 95 4.42 -1.68 4.32
N ILE A 96 4.68 -2.96 4.57
CA ILE A 96 5.88 -3.70 4.15
C ILE A 96 5.46 -4.87 3.26
N ASP A 97 5.44 -4.66 1.95
CA ASP A 97 5.18 -5.74 0.99
C ASP A 97 6.49 -6.25 0.37
N HIS A 98 7.45 -5.34 0.15
CA HIS A 98 8.69 -5.61 -0.57
C HIS A 98 9.95 -5.10 0.17
N PRO A 99 11.15 -5.58 -0.18
CA PRO A 99 12.42 -5.13 0.44
C PRO A 99 12.63 -3.61 0.34
N GLU A 100 12.11 -2.98 -0.71
CA GLU A 100 12.16 -1.54 -0.93
C GLU A 100 11.43 -0.75 0.17
N ASP A 101 10.37 -1.33 0.73
CA ASP A 101 9.55 -0.73 1.78
C ASP A 101 10.31 -0.72 3.10
N VAL A 102 10.95 -1.85 3.42
CA VAL A 102 11.89 -1.98 4.55
C VAL A 102 13.00 -0.95 4.42
N ARG A 103 13.60 -0.83 3.23
CA ARG A 103 14.65 0.17 2.97
C ARG A 103 14.17 1.61 3.22
N LYS A 104 12.91 1.93 2.90
CA LYS A 104 12.33 3.25 3.19
C LYS A 104 12.12 3.47 4.68
N LEU A 105 11.59 2.49 5.41
CA LEU A 105 11.43 2.58 6.86
C LEU A 105 12.78 2.77 7.56
N ARG A 106 13.81 2.03 7.13
CA ARG A 106 15.19 2.20 7.61
C ARG A 106 15.73 3.60 7.35
N SER A 107 15.53 4.14 6.13
CA SER A 107 15.97 5.50 5.80
C SER A 107 15.31 6.60 6.65
N LYS A 108 14.21 6.27 7.34
CA LYS A 108 13.49 7.17 8.26
C LYS A 108 13.79 6.91 9.73
N GLY A 109 14.68 5.97 10.05
CA GLY A 109 14.99 5.57 11.42
C GLY A 109 13.81 4.89 12.13
N ILE A 110 12.84 4.36 11.36
CA ILE A 110 11.67 3.66 11.89
C ILE A 110 11.99 2.17 12.09
N LEU A 111 12.85 1.62 11.23
CA LEU A 111 13.24 0.22 11.29
C LEU A 111 14.77 0.12 11.36
N LEU A 112 15.27 -0.61 12.35
CA LEU A 112 16.66 -1.03 12.45
C LEU A 112 16.74 -2.52 12.09
N ASN A 113 17.44 -2.82 11.00
CA ASN A 113 17.59 -4.19 10.52
C ASN A 113 18.88 -4.81 11.10
N CYS A 114 18.70 -5.75 12.01
CA CYS A 114 19.73 -6.61 12.62
C CYS A 114 19.56 -8.09 12.23
N LEU A 115 18.52 -8.43 11.45
CA LEU A 115 18.22 -9.79 10.99
C LEU A 115 19.10 -10.20 9.79
N GLY A 116 19.51 -9.22 8.97
CA GLY A 116 20.33 -9.46 7.80
C GLY A 116 19.94 -8.55 6.64
N SER A 117 19.18 -9.08 5.68
CA SER A 117 18.77 -8.37 4.47
C SER A 117 17.37 -7.76 4.59
N ASP A 118 17.11 -6.70 3.81
CA ASP A 118 15.77 -6.09 3.74
C ASP A 118 14.71 -7.09 3.23
N LYS A 119 15.13 -8.09 2.44
CA LYS A 119 14.27 -9.18 1.96
C LYS A 119 13.83 -10.13 3.07
N GLU A 120 14.74 -10.46 3.99
CA GLU A 120 14.41 -11.30 5.15
C GLU A 120 13.43 -10.61 6.08
N VAL A 121 13.59 -9.30 6.29
CA VAL A 121 12.64 -8.50 7.10
C VAL A 121 11.26 -8.45 6.45
N ALA A 122 11.17 -8.18 5.13
CA ALA A 122 9.87 -8.18 4.44
C ALA A 122 9.20 -9.57 4.53
N LYS A 123 9.97 -10.63 4.28
CA LYS A 123 9.47 -12.00 4.41
C LYS A 123 9.01 -12.33 5.83
N LEU A 124 9.70 -11.83 6.85
CA LEU A 124 9.35 -12.03 8.25
C LEU A 124 7.95 -11.48 8.54
N PHE A 125 7.68 -10.22 8.21
CA PHE A 125 6.37 -9.61 8.46
C PHE A 125 5.25 -10.35 7.70
N ASN A 126 5.45 -10.67 6.43
CA ASN A 126 4.50 -11.43 5.61
C ASN A 126 4.19 -12.84 6.18
N ILE A 127 5.12 -13.44 6.92
CA ILE A 127 4.92 -14.75 7.56
C ILE A 127 4.14 -14.59 8.87
N ILE A 128 4.48 -13.62 9.71
CA ILE A 128 3.84 -13.45 11.03
C ILE A 128 2.39 -12.95 10.86
N SER A 129 2.11 -12.15 9.83
CA SER A 129 0.80 -11.57 9.55
C SER A 129 -0.19 -12.53 8.88
N LYS A 130 0.29 -13.61 8.25
CA LYS A 130 -0.45 -14.43 7.28
C LYS A 130 -1.82 -14.92 7.75
N ASP A 131 -1.93 -15.27 9.03
CA ASP A 131 -3.15 -15.83 9.63
C ASP A 131 -3.84 -14.85 10.59
N LEU A 132 -3.39 -13.60 10.65
CA LEU A 132 -4.00 -12.56 11.47
C LEU A 132 -5.18 -11.92 10.73
N VAL A 133 -6.34 -11.92 11.37
CA VAL A 133 -7.51 -11.18 10.89
C VAL A 133 -7.31 -9.69 11.17
N GLU A 134 -8.02 -8.83 10.45
CA GLU A 134 -8.04 -7.40 10.74
C GLU A 134 -8.66 -7.13 12.12
N LEU A 135 -7.86 -6.53 13.00
CA LEU A 135 -8.17 -6.33 14.41
C LEU A 135 -8.47 -4.85 14.73
N PRO A 136 -9.27 -4.58 15.78
CA PRO A 136 -9.93 -3.29 15.94
C PRO A 136 -9.00 -2.12 16.29
N THR A 137 -7.85 -2.37 16.92
CA THR A 137 -7.02 -1.33 17.56
C THR A 137 -6.55 -0.26 16.58
N TYR A 138 -6.11 -0.64 15.38
CA TYR A 138 -5.69 0.31 14.34
C TYR A 138 -6.68 0.48 13.20
N LEU A 139 -7.86 -0.16 13.25
CA LEU A 139 -8.84 -0.09 12.17
C LEU A 139 -9.23 1.36 11.84
N LYS A 140 -9.56 2.17 12.87
CA LYS A 140 -9.92 3.58 12.69
C LYS A 140 -8.79 4.40 12.07
N LEU A 141 -7.55 4.11 12.47
CA LEU A 141 -6.37 4.76 11.93
C LEU A 141 -6.18 4.40 10.44
N ARG A 142 -6.29 3.11 10.10
CA ARG A 142 -6.16 2.61 8.73
C ARG A 142 -7.23 3.19 7.81
N VAL A 143 -8.48 3.24 8.25
CA VAL A 143 -9.59 3.88 7.51
C VAL A 143 -9.29 5.37 7.27
N LYS A 144 -8.74 6.08 8.27
CA LYS A 144 -8.37 7.49 8.12
C LYS A 144 -7.25 7.67 7.08
N ILE A 145 -6.22 6.82 7.13
CA ILE A 145 -5.12 6.82 6.15
C ILE A 145 -5.65 6.53 4.75
N ASP A 146 -6.49 5.50 4.59
CA ASP A 146 -7.05 5.08 3.31
C ASP A 146 -7.96 6.15 2.71
N LYS A 147 -8.80 6.79 3.54
CA LYS A 147 -9.62 7.94 3.11
C LYS A 147 -8.75 9.08 2.57
N HIS A 148 -7.66 9.42 3.25
CA HIS A 148 -6.73 10.45 2.79
C HIS A 148 -6.05 10.03 1.47
N TYR A 149 -5.59 8.79 1.40
CA TYR A 149 -4.98 8.21 0.19
C TYR A 149 -5.92 8.29 -1.01
N LYS A 150 -7.16 7.79 -0.88
CA LYS A 150 -8.20 7.84 -1.92
C LYS A 150 -8.49 9.27 -2.37
N HIS A 151 -8.64 10.20 -1.43
CA HIS A 151 -8.93 11.60 -1.77
C HIS A 151 -7.79 12.22 -2.58
N LYS A 152 -6.54 12.10 -2.11
CA LYS A 152 -5.37 12.64 -2.81
C LYS A 152 -5.14 11.97 -4.16
N CYS A 153 -5.26 10.65 -4.25
CA CYS A 153 -5.15 9.91 -5.50
C CYS A 153 -6.16 10.43 -6.54
N LYS A 154 -7.44 10.57 -6.15
CA LYS A 154 -8.47 11.17 -7.01
C LYS A 154 -8.12 12.60 -7.44
N THR A 155 -7.60 13.43 -6.54
CA THR A 155 -7.17 14.80 -6.88
C THR A 155 -6.03 14.80 -7.89
N TRP A 156 -5.00 13.96 -7.72
CA TRP A 156 -3.87 13.87 -8.65
C TRP A 156 -4.29 13.36 -10.02
N ILE A 157 -5.16 12.36 -10.07
CA ILE A 157 -5.74 11.86 -11.34
C ILE A 157 -6.52 12.97 -12.03
N ALA A 158 -7.40 13.68 -11.31
CA ALA A 158 -8.17 14.78 -11.87
C ALA A 158 -7.27 15.92 -12.38
N LEU A 159 -6.24 16.29 -11.61
CA LEU A 159 -5.26 17.30 -12.02
C LEU A 159 -4.48 16.85 -13.24
N GLY A 160 -4.00 15.61 -13.29
CA GLY A 160 -3.30 15.06 -14.46
C GLY A 160 -4.18 15.08 -15.70
N ILE A 161 -5.42 14.63 -15.58
CA ILE A 161 -6.39 14.69 -16.70
C ILE A 161 -6.58 16.14 -17.15
N HIS A 162 -6.77 17.07 -16.23
CA HIS A 162 -6.95 18.48 -16.55
C HIS A 162 -5.68 19.10 -17.17
N THR A 163 -4.48 18.83 -16.65
CA THR A 163 -3.25 19.43 -17.21
C THR A 163 -2.91 18.88 -18.58
N TYR A 164 -3.09 17.59 -18.83
CA TYR A 164 -2.72 16.96 -20.09
C TYR A 164 -3.83 16.99 -21.15
N PHE A 165 -5.10 16.92 -20.76
CA PHE A 165 -6.24 16.76 -21.69
C PHE A 165 -7.18 17.96 -21.75
N ASN A 166 -6.90 19.07 -21.07
CA ASN A 166 -7.73 20.28 -21.19
C ASN A 166 -7.44 21.11 -22.47
N ASN A 167 -6.35 20.82 -23.18
CA ASN A 167 -6.11 21.38 -24.51
C ASN A 167 -6.65 20.39 -25.57
N PRO A 168 -7.69 20.77 -26.35
CA PRO A 168 -8.26 19.92 -27.40
C PRO A 168 -7.19 19.42 -28.39
N TRP A 169 -6.19 20.26 -28.68
CA TRP A 169 -5.09 19.91 -29.58
C TRP A 169 -4.19 18.82 -29.01
N THR A 170 -3.93 18.83 -27.71
CA THR A 170 -3.11 17.80 -27.05
C THR A 170 -3.83 16.45 -27.04
N PHE A 171 -5.15 16.45 -26.82
CA PHE A 171 -5.97 15.25 -26.93
C PHE A 171 -5.99 14.70 -28.37
N ILE A 172 -6.20 15.56 -29.38
CA ILE A 172 -6.18 15.17 -30.80
C ILE A 172 -4.80 14.61 -31.19
N ALA A 173 -3.70 15.24 -30.76
CA ALA A 173 -2.34 14.77 -31.05
C ALA A 173 -2.06 13.41 -30.42
N PHE A 174 -2.47 13.21 -29.16
CA PHE A 174 -2.37 11.92 -28.48
C PHE A 174 -3.16 10.83 -29.21
N LEU A 175 -4.40 11.14 -29.63
CA LEU A 175 -5.26 10.21 -30.36
C LEU A 175 -4.65 9.83 -31.73
N GLY A 176 -4.09 10.81 -32.46
CA GLY A 176 -3.40 10.57 -33.72
C GLY A 176 -2.18 9.65 -33.56
N ALA A 177 -1.34 9.90 -32.55
CA ALA A 177 -0.18 9.05 -32.24
C ALA A 177 -0.60 7.61 -31.85
N PHE A 178 -1.67 7.47 -31.07
CA PHE A 178 -2.23 6.17 -30.71
C PHE A 178 -2.72 5.38 -31.93
N ILE A 179 -3.46 6.01 -32.84
CA ILE A 179 -3.92 5.40 -34.09
C ILE A 179 -2.71 4.95 -34.93
N ALA A 180 -1.68 5.78 -35.07
CA ALA A 180 -0.47 5.43 -35.80
C ALA A 180 0.26 4.21 -35.20
N LEU A 181 0.33 4.12 -33.86
CA LEU A 181 0.93 2.98 -33.17
C LEU A 181 0.14 1.69 -33.40
N VAL A 182 -1.19 1.75 -33.35
CA VAL A 182 -2.07 0.61 -33.66
C VAL A 182 -1.88 0.16 -35.11
N LEU A 183 -1.83 1.09 -36.07
CA LEU A 183 -1.58 0.77 -37.48
C LEU A 183 -0.22 0.10 -37.69
N THR A 184 0.81 0.59 -37.01
CA THR A 184 2.17 0.02 -37.07
C THR A 184 2.19 -1.41 -36.52
N PHE A 185 1.48 -1.66 -35.42
CA PHE A 185 1.33 -2.99 -34.85
C PHE A 185 0.63 -3.94 -35.82
N VAL A 186 -0.49 -3.53 -36.41
CA VAL A 186 -1.23 -4.31 -37.41
C VAL A 186 -0.37 -4.63 -38.63
N GLN A 187 0.36 -3.63 -39.15
CA GLN A 187 1.28 -3.82 -40.26
C GLN A 187 2.39 -4.83 -39.93
N THR A 188 2.97 -4.73 -38.73
CA THR A 188 4.00 -5.66 -38.25
C THR A 188 3.43 -7.08 -38.13
N TRP A 189 2.21 -7.22 -37.61
CA TRP A 189 1.52 -8.50 -37.49
C TRP A 189 1.31 -9.19 -38.85
N PHE A 190 0.79 -8.46 -39.84
CA PHE A 190 0.62 -9.01 -41.20
C PHE A 190 1.94 -9.30 -41.91
N THR A 191 3.02 -8.59 -41.54
CA THR A 191 4.37 -8.86 -42.07
C THR A 191 4.94 -10.17 -41.51
N VAL A 192 4.73 -10.43 -40.22
CA VAL A 192 5.19 -11.66 -39.55
C VAL A 192 4.29 -12.87 -39.87
N ASN A 193 2.98 -12.67 -39.95
CA ASN A 193 1.99 -13.69 -40.30
C ASN A 193 1.29 -13.35 -41.62
N PRO A 194 1.99 -13.49 -42.77
CA PRO A 194 1.38 -13.23 -44.06
C PRO A 194 0.22 -14.21 -44.30
N PRO A 195 -0.94 -13.73 -44.80
CA PRO A 195 -2.06 -14.62 -45.10
C PRO A 195 -1.67 -15.60 -46.19
N GLU A 196 -1.93 -16.90 -45.98
CA GLU A 196 -1.69 -17.94 -46.97
C GLU A 196 -2.42 -17.60 -48.27
N LYS A 197 -1.65 -17.36 -49.34
CA LYS A 197 -2.21 -17.27 -50.69
C LYS A 197 -2.70 -18.67 -51.08
N LYS A 198 -4.03 -18.88 -51.06
CA LYS A 198 -4.64 -20.02 -51.76
C LYS A 198 -4.25 -19.95 -53.24
N LYS A 199 -3.34 -20.83 -53.67
CA LYS A 199 -2.99 -21.00 -55.07
C LYS A 199 -4.24 -21.47 -55.82
N LEU A 200 -4.88 -20.57 -56.55
CA LEU A 200 -5.80 -20.95 -57.63
C LEU A 200 -4.96 -21.55 -58.75
N PHE A 201 -4.94 -22.87 -58.82
CA PHE A 201 -4.52 -23.61 -60.00
C PHE A 201 -5.61 -23.42 -61.05
N PHE A 202 -5.27 -22.75 -62.15
CA PHE A 202 -6.00 -22.81 -63.41
C PHE A 202 -5.36 -23.89 -64.29
#